data_AF-A0A6L6E315-F1
#
_entry.id   AF-A0A6L6E315-F1
#
_cell.length_a   1.000
_cell.length_b   1.000
_cell.length_c   1.000
_cell.angle_alpha   90.00
_cell.angle_beta   90.00
_cell.angle_gamma   90.00
#
_symmetry.space_group_name_H-M   'P 1'
#
loop_
_entity.id
_entity.type
_entity.pdbx_description
1 polymer ?
#
loop_
_entity_poly.entity_id
_entity_poly.type
_entity_poly.pdbx_seq_one_letter_code
_entity_poly.pdbx_strand_id
1 'polypeptide(L)'
;MKEHPVVVAVRRTGVLNPWVWVFGITMALQVFRGSMFDTVIFGLCTGAIWLSAAGVLDHTLGERPRPSRYAIIALVLVVTITLGIFPRHGVVHGSILIALLAISLWLLWYKDRGPKEKADPRMARSKNIWKVFCLAVTAWEFGANILGQLNNSLTTHPTISVLIDPLLDTQLGQAGFVALWLFIGVGLLGLWERK
;
A
#
# COMPACT_ATOMS: atom_id res chain seq x y z
N MET A 1 18.08 -28.65 -5.64
CA MET A 1 18.36 -28.20 -7.02
C MET A 1 19.16 -26.90 -6.94
N LYS A 2 20.34 -26.82 -7.55
CA LYS A 2 21.12 -25.56 -7.63
C LYS A 2 20.46 -24.65 -8.67
N GLU A 3 20.16 -23.40 -8.31
CA GLU A 3 19.55 -22.42 -9.23
C GLU A 3 20.50 -22.12 -10.41
N HIS A 4 19.94 -21.95 -11.62
CA HIS A 4 20.71 -21.67 -12.82
C HIS A 4 21.44 -20.31 -12.70
N PRO A 5 22.70 -20.19 -13.15
CA PRO A 5 23.51 -18.97 -12.97
C PRO A 5 22.87 -17.70 -13.54
N VAL A 6 22.11 -17.81 -14.62
CA VAL A 6 21.33 -16.69 -15.20
C VAL A 6 20.25 -16.19 -14.23
N VAL A 7 19.55 -17.09 -13.53
CA VAL A 7 18.52 -16.71 -12.55
C VAL A 7 19.15 -15.97 -11.38
N VAL A 8 20.33 -16.39 -10.94
CA VAL A 8 21.10 -15.71 -9.88
C VAL A 8 21.53 -14.31 -10.32
N ALA A 9 22.03 -14.17 -11.55
CA ALA A 9 22.42 -12.88 -12.12
C ALA A 9 21.22 -11.93 -12.26
N VAL A 10 20.09 -12.41 -12.77
CA VAL A 10 18.85 -11.61 -12.91
C VAL A 10 18.27 -11.29 -11.53
N ARG A 11 18.34 -12.19 -10.55
CA ARG A 11 17.89 -11.93 -9.18
C ARG A 11 18.67 -10.79 -8.53
N ARG A 12 19.97 -10.67 -8.80
CA ARG A 12 20.81 -9.55 -8.34
C ARG A 12 20.38 -8.19 -8.91
N THR A 13 19.68 -8.17 -10.05
CA THR A 13 19.12 -6.91 -10.59
C THR A 13 17.88 -6.43 -9.86
N GLY A 14 17.29 -7.23 -8.95
CA GLY A 14 16.06 -6.86 -8.23
C GLY A 14 14.76 -6.97 -9.03
N VAL A 15 14.83 -7.13 -10.36
CA VAL A 15 13.66 -7.15 -11.27
C VAL A 15 12.73 -8.36 -11.06
N LEU A 16 13.23 -9.44 -10.46
CA LEU A 16 12.40 -10.59 -10.10
C LEU A 16 11.50 -10.34 -8.88
N ASN A 17 11.66 -9.22 -8.18
CA ASN A 17 10.79 -8.88 -7.06
C ASN A 17 9.41 -8.45 -7.60
N PRO A 18 8.32 -9.18 -7.30
CA PRO A 18 6.99 -8.87 -7.83
C PRO A 18 6.51 -7.46 -7.48
N TRP A 19 6.95 -6.90 -6.36
CA TRP A 19 6.56 -5.57 -5.90
C TRP A 19 7.08 -4.45 -6.81
N VAL A 20 8.22 -4.65 -7.48
CA VAL A 20 8.72 -3.70 -8.49
C VAL A 20 7.70 -3.56 -9.62
N TRP A 21 7.13 -4.67 -10.07
CA TRP A 21 6.13 -4.67 -11.13
C TRP A 21 4.78 -4.14 -10.69
N VAL A 22 4.34 -4.46 -9.46
CA VAL A 22 3.09 -3.91 -8.92
C VAL A 22 3.15 -2.37 -8.90
N PHE A 23 4.18 -1.80 -8.29
CA PHE A 23 4.32 -0.34 -8.24
C PHE A 23 4.61 0.28 -9.61
N GLY A 24 5.39 -0.40 -10.46
CA GLY A 24 5.67 0.05 -11.82
C GLY A 24 4.42 0.11 -12.72
N ILE A 25 3.54 -0.90 -12.64
CA ILE A 25 2.26 -0.89 -13.36
C ILE A 25 1.36 0.23 -12.82
N THR A 26 1.28 0.41 -11.50
CA THR A 26 0.51 1.52 -10.92
C THR A 26 1.05 2.87 -11.37
N MET A 27 2.38 3.07 -11.38
CA MET A 27 3.02 4.28 -11.90
C MET A 27 2.61 4.53 -13.36
N ALA A 28 2.68 3.52 -14.23
CA ALA A 28 2.31 3.65 -15.64
C ALA A 28 0.85 4.09 -15.81
N LEU A 29 -0.06 3.63 -14.96
CA LEU A 29 -1.45 4.06 -14.97
C LEU A 29 -1.64 5.50 -14.50
N GLN A 30 -0.84 5.97 -13.53
CA GLN A 30 -0.89 7.39 -13.14
C GLN A 30 -0.39 8.30 -14.27
N VAL A 31 0.61 7.84 -15.03
CA VAL A 31 1.05 8.52 -16.26
C VAL A 31 -0.09 8.58 -17.27
N PHE A 32 -0.76 7.44 -17.53
CA PHE A 32 -1.91 7.38 -18.43
C PHE A 32 -3.04 8.32 -17.98
N ARG A 33 -3.30 8.38 -16.66
CA ARG A 33 -4.30 9.28 -16.05
C ARG A 33 -3.90 10.75 -16.05
N GLY A 34 -2.65 11.09 -16.33
CA GLY A 34 -2.12 12.46 -16.24
C GLY A 34 -1.95 12.97 -14.79
N SER A 35 -1.94 12.09 -13.79
CA SER A 35 -1.74 12.48 -12.38
C SER A 35 -0.24 12.56 -12.04
N MET A 36 0.36 13.74 -12.28
CA MET A 36 1.81 13.93 -12.11
C MET A 36 2.29 13.67 -10.68
N PHE A 37 1.51 14.09 -9.68
CA PHE A 37 1.87 13.89 -8.28
C PHE A 37 1.93 12.40 -7.92
N ASP A 38 0.92 11.63 -8.33
CA ASP A 38 0.87 10.19 -8.08
C ASP A 38 1.96 9.45 -8.87
N THR A 39 2.23 9.86 -10.12
CA THR A 39 3.34 9.32 -10.92
C THR A 39 4.68 9.45 -10.19
N VAL A 40 4.96 10.61 -9.60
CA VAL A 40 6.21 10.82 -8.85
C VAL A 40 6.26 9.92 -7.62
N ILE A 41 5.19 9.84 -6.83
CA ILE A 41 5.15 8.98 -5.63
C ILE A 41 5.36 7.51 -5.99
N PHE A 42 4.58 6.99 -6.95
CA PHE A 42 4.71 5.58 -7.35
C PHE A 42 6.05 5.30 -8.03
N GLY A 43 6.61 6.26 -8.78
CA GLY A 43 7.95 6.15 -9.37
C GLY A 43 9.05 6.08 -8.31
N LEU A 44 9.02 6.95 -7.31
CA LEU A 44 9.97 6.93 -6.18
C LEU A 44 9.87 5.61 -5.41
N CYS A 45 8.65 5.14 -5.11
CA CYS A 45 8.42 3.86 -4.45
C CYS A 45 8.94 2.68 -5.29
N THR A 46 8.66 2.67 -6.60
CA THR A 46 9.16 1.63 -7.53
C THR A 46 10.69 1.58 -7.50
N GLY A 47 11.33 2.75 -7.60
CA GLY A 47 12.79 2.88 -7.54
C GLY A 47 13.36 2.41 -6.21
N ALA A 48 12.78 2.82 -5.09
CA ALA A 48 13.22 2.41 -3.75
C ALA A 48 13.12 0.88 -3.55
N ILE A 49 12.01 0.27 -3.99
CA ILE A 49 11.82 -1.19 -3.92
C ILE A 49 12.83 -1.90 -4.83
N TRP A 50 13.06 -1.39 -6.04
CA TRP A 50 14.02 -1.95 -6.98
C TRP A 50 15.45 -1.90 -6.45
N LEU A 51 15.88 -0.75 -5.91
CA LEU A 51 17.20 -0.58 -5.29
C LEU A 51 17.38 -1.47 -4.05
N SER A 52 16.34 -1.60 -3.23
CA SER A 52 16.36 -2.52 -2.08
C SER A 52 16.43 -3.98 -2.54
N ALA A 53 15.68 -4.36 -3.58
CA ALA A 53 15.70 -5.71 -4.14
C ALA A 53 17.04 -6.06 -4.80
N ALA A 54 17.73 -5.06 -5.37
CA ALA A 54 19.08 -5.20 -5.93
C ALA A 54 20.17 -5.26 -4.85
N GLY A 55 19.83 -5.05 -3.58
CA GLY A 55 20.77 -5.07 -2.46
C GLY A 55 21.61 -3.79 -2.30
N VAL A 56 21.20 -2.69 -2.94
CA VAL A 56 21.89 -1.39 -2.85
C VAL A 56 21.56 -0.68 -1.54
N LEU A 57 20.31 -0.78 -1.10
CA LEU A 57 19.87 -0.29 0.22
C LEU A 57 20.14 -1.39 1.25
N ASP A 58 21.35 -1.41 1.82
CA ASP A 58 21.68 -2.34 2.90
C ASP A 58 20.94 -1.95 4.20
N HIS A 59 20.32 -2.94 4.84
CA HIS A 59 19.35 -2.73 5.92
C HIS A 59 20.03 -2.79 7.30
N THR A 60 20.43 -1.63 7.82
CA THR A 60 21.13 -1.50 9.11
C THR A 60 20.30 -0.88 10.24
N LEU A 61 19.00 -0.65 10.04
CA LEU A 61 18.18 0.05 11.03
C LEU A 61 17.54 -0.91 12.05
N GLY A 62 18.18 -0.98 13.22
CA GLY A 62 17.56 -1.16 14.54
C GLY A 62 16.74 -2.42 14.82
N GLU A 63 16.26 -2.50 16.07
CA GLU A 63 15.28 -3.50 16.50
C GLU A 63 13.85 -3.10 16.06
N ARG A 64 12.97 -4.10 15.94
CA ARG A 64 11.55 -3.88 15.59
C ARG A 64 10.89 -2.96 16.63
N PRO A 65 10.34 -1.79 16.23
CA PRO A 65 9.62 -0.93 17.17
C PRO A 65 8.39 -1.64 17.73
N ARG A 66 8.17 -1.54 19.05
CA ARG A 66 7.01 -2.13 19.74
C ARG A 66 6.19 -1.06 20.45
N PRO A 67 5.40 -0.25 19.71
CA PRO A 67 4.54 0.75 20.33
C PRO A 67 3.48 0.07 21.22
N SER A 68 3.07 0.75 22.30
CA SER A 68 2.03 0.22 23.18
C SER A 68 0.67 0.22 22.47
N ARG A 69 -0.18 -0.76 22.79
CA ARG A 69 -1.54 -0.85 22.22
C ARG A 69 -2.35 0.44 22.41
N TYR A 70 -2.17 1.10 23.55
CA TYR A 70 -2.86 2.34 23.88
C TYR A 70 -2.34 3.51 23.04
N ALA A 71 -1.03 3.57 22.77
CA ALA A 71 -0.46 4.56 21.87
C ALA A 71 -0.98 4.40 20.43
N ILE A 72 -1.12 3.14 19.96
CA ILE A 72 -1.71 2.85 18.64
C ILE A 72 -3.17 3.30 18.61
N ILE A 73 -3.98 2.92 19.59
CA ILE A 73 -5.40 3.31 19.65
C ILE A 73 -5.53 4.83 19.71
N ALA A 74 -4.73 5.51 20.54
CA ALA A 74 -4.71 6.96 20.62
C ALA A 74 -4.33 7.59 19.28
N LEU A 75 -3.30 7.09 18.59
CA LEU A 75 -2.91 7.56 17.27
C LEU A 75 -4.05 7.38 16.26
N VAL A 76 -4.68 6.20 16.22
CA VAL A 76 -5.81 5.93 15.32
C VAL A 76 -6.96 6.90 15.59
N LEU A 77 -7.32 7.12 16.85
CA LEU A 77 -8.39 8.05 17.23
C LEU A 77 -8.05 9.49 16.85
N VAL A 78 -6.85 9.97 17.18
CA VAL A 78 -6.42 11.34 16.87
C VAL A 78 -6.41 11.58 15.37
N VAL A 79 -5.83 10.66 14.59
CA VAL A 79 -5.79 10.77 13.13
C VAL A 79 -7.19 10.69 12.54
N THR A 80 -8.04 9.77 13.02
CA THR A 80 -9.42 9.63 12.55
C THR A 80 -10.23 10.89 12.79
N ILE A 81 -10.18 11.46 14.01
CA ILE A 81 -10.89 12.69 14.36
C ILE A 81 -10.37 13.86 13.52
N THR A 82 -9.06 14.00 13.41
CA THR A 82 -8.44 15.09 12.65
C THR A 82 -8.83 14.99 11.17
N LEU A 83 -8.62 13.85 10.54
CA LEU A 83 -9.00 13.63 9.14
C LEU A 83 -10.52 13.60 8.94
N GLY A 84 -11.33 13.38 9.98
CA GLY A 84 -12.78 13.49 9.88
C GLY A 84 -13.28 14.95 9.91
N ILE A 85 -12.55 15.88 10.53
CA ILE A 85 -12.99 17.28 10.66
C ILE A 85 -12.48 18.14 9.51
N PHE A 86 -11.26 17.92 9.06
CA PHE A 86 -10.64 18.75 8.03
C PHE A 86 -11.09 18.35 6.61
N PRO A 87 -11.17 19.29 5.66
CA PRO A 87 -11.48 18.98 4.26
C PRO A 87 -10.50 17.97 3.65
N ARG A 88 -11.04 16.95 2.96
CA ARG A 88 -10.28 15.85 2.33
C ARG A 88 -9.15 16.32 1.41
N HIS A 89 -9.40 17.37 0.63
CA HIS A 89 -8.44 17.93 -0.33
C HIS A 89 -7.66 19.14 0.23
N GLY A 90 -7.61 19.28 1.56
CA GLY A 90 -6.90 20.36 2.24
C GLY A 90 -5.42 20.05 2.52
N VAL A 91 -4.65 21.10 2.78
CA VAL A 91 -3.21 21.01 3.12
C VAL A 91 -2.97 20.17 4.39
N VAL A 92 -3.88 20.28 5.38
CA VAL A 92 -3.80 19.52 6.65
C VAL A 92 -3.86 18.02 6.37
N HIS A 93 -4.78 17.59 5.48
CA HIS A 93 -4.90 16.20 5.07
C HIS A 93 -3.61 15.68 4.45
N GLY A 94 -3.11 16.39 3.43
CA GLY A 94 -1.86 16.01 2.75
C GLY A 94 -0.67 15.91 3.71
N SER A 95 -0.56 16.86 4.64
CA SER A 95 0.54 16.89 5.63
C SER A 95 0.50 15.67 6.57
N ILE A 96 -0.69 15.30 7.05
CA ILE A 96 -0.86 14.11 7.91
C ILE A 96 -0.53 12.83 7.14
N LEU A 97 -0.96 12.71 5.88
CA LEU A 97 -0.65 11.54 5.06
C LEU A 97 0.86 11.39 4.81
N ILE A 98 1.56 12.49 4.55
CA ILE A 98 3.03 12.50 4.41
C ILE A 98 3.71 12.07 5.72
N ALA A 99 3.25 12.59 6.86
CA ALA A 99 3.78 12.21 8.17
C ALA A 99 3.53 10.71 8.46
N LEU A 100 2.34 10.21 8.18
CA LEU A 100 2.00 8.79 8.32
C LEU A 100 2.83 7.90 7.39
N LEU A 101 3.11 8.35 6.16
CA LEU A 101 4.00 7.64 5.24
C LEU A 101 5.40 7.53 5.84
N ALA A 102 5.97 8.64 6.32
CA ALA A 102 7.30 8.64 6.95
C ALA A 102 7.35 7.70 8.18
N ILE A 103 6.33 7.76 9.05
CA ILE A 103 6.20 6.88 10.22
C ILE A 103 6.08 5.41 9.78
N SER A 104 5.27 5.13 8.77
CA SER A 104 5.05 3.76 8.28
C SER A 104 6.32 3.18 7.65
N LEU A 105 7.06 3.98 6.88
CA LEU A 105 8.36 3.59 6.36
C LEU A 105 9.34 3.30 7.49
N TRP A 106 9.43 4.18 8.50
CA TRP A 106 10.27 3.95 9.68
C TRP A 106 9.90 2.67 10.44
N LEU A 107 8.61 2.40 10.62
CA LEU A 107 8.11 1.19 11.28
C LEU A 107 8.37 -0.08 10.48
N LEU A 108 8.44 0.01 9.14
CA LEU A 108 8.67 -1.13 8.26
C LEU A 108 10.15 -1.41 8.00
N TRP A 109 11.01 -0.40 8.13
CA TRP A 109 12.43 -0.49 7.76
C TRP A 109 13.30 -1.18 8.82
N TYR A 110 12.83 -2.29 9.38
CA TYR A 110 13.57 -3.14 10.32
C TYR A 110 13.92 -4.50 9.71
N LYS A 111 14.92 -5.16 10.29
CA LYS A 111 15.42 -6.45 9.83
C LYS A 111 14.61 -7.60 10.39
N ASP A 112 13.51 -7.96 9.73
CA ASP A 112 12.76 -9.16 10.11
C ASP A 112 13.47 -10.43 9.62
N ARG A 113 14.22 -11.07 10.53
CA ARG A 113 14.87 -12.37 10.32
C ARG A 113 14.21 -13.50 11.12
N GLY A 114 12.99 -13.29 11.62
CA GLY A 114 12.24 -14.36 12.28
C GLY A 114 11.95 -15.51 11.32
N PRO A 115 11.93 -16.77 11.80
CA PRO A 115 11.46 -17.89 11.00
C PRO A 115 10.02 -17.61 10.53
N LYS A 116 9.85 -17.35 9.23
CA LYS A 116 8.51 -17.20 8.66
C LYS A 116 7.80 -18.54 8.75
N GLU A 117 6.68 -18.55 9.47
CA GLU A 117 5.90 -19.76 9.67
C GLU A 117 5.48 -20.34 8.32
N LYS A 118 5.70 -21.65 8.12
CA LYS A 118 5.35 -22.31 6.86
C LYS A 118 3.83 -22.28 6.71
N ALA A 119 3.36 -22.06 5.48
CA ALA A 119 1.94 -22.03 5.21
C ALA A 119 1.29 -23.40 5.39
N ASP A 120 0.43 -23.52 6.40
CA ASP A 120 -0.57 -24.60 6.49
C ASP A 120 -1.42 -24.59 5.19
N PRO A 121 -1.87 -25.76 4.68
CA PRO A 121 -2.85 -25.85 3.59
C PRO A 121 -4.01 -24.84 3.65
N ARG A 122 -4.57 -24.56 4.83
CA ARG A 122 -5.62 -23.54 5.04
C ARG A 122 -5.12 -22.12 4.75
N MET A 123 -3.93 -21.79 5.22
CA MET A 123 -3.26 -20.51 4.93
C MET A 123 -2.91 -20.40 3.45
N ALA A 124 -2.48 -21.49 2.81
CA ALA A 124 -2.21 -21.51 1.36
C ALA A 124 -3.47 -21.25 0.53
N ARG A 125 -4.60 -21.89 0.87
CA ARG A 125 -5.89 -21.64 0.21
C ARG A 125 -6.33 -20.18 0.39
N SER A 126 -6.24 -19.67 1.62
CA SER A 126 -6.60 -18.28 1.92
C SER A 126 -5.73 -17.29 1.13
N LYS A 127 -4.41 -17.53 1.06
CA LYS A 127 -3.50 -16.72 0.22
C LYS A 127 -3.92 -16.73 -1.24
N ASN A 128 -4.34 -17.87 -1.79
CA ASN A 128 -4.77 -17.93 -3.19
C ASN A 128 -6.09 -17.21 -3.43
N ILE A 129 -7.06 -17.33 -2.51
CA ILE A 129 -8.33 -16.57 -2.59
C ILE A 129 -8.03 -15.07 -2.59
N TRP A 130 -7.19 -14.60 -1.67
CA TRP A 130 -6.80 -13.18 -1.61
C TRP A 130 -6.08 -12.72 -2.87
N LYS A 131 -5.16 -13.51 -3.43
CA LYS A 131 -4.49 -13.18 -4.70
C LYS A 131 -5.50 -13.01 -5.84
N VAL A 132 -6.41 -13.96 -6.01
CA VAL A 132 -7.42 -13.93 -7.07
C VAL A 132 -8.34 -12.73 -6.89
N PHE A 133 -8.79 -12.49 -5.65
CA PHE A 133 -9.62 -11.33 -5.31
C PHE A 133 -8.91 -10.01 -5.64
N CYS A 134 -7.68 -9.81 -5.17
CA CYS A 134 -6.90 -8.61 -5.46
C CYS A 134 -6.68 -8.43 -6.97
N LEU A 135 -6.39 -9.49 -7.71
CA LEU A 135 -6.20 -9.42 -9.16
C LEU A 135 -7.50 -9.04 -9.89
N ALA A 136 -8.63 -9.62 -9.49
CA ALA A 136 -9.94 -9.30 -10.06
C ALA A 136 -10.34 -7.84 -9.78
N VAL A 137 -10.18 -7.38 -8.54
CA VAL A 137 -10.45 -5.98 -8.15
C VAL A 137 -9.54 -5.01 -8.88
N THR A 138 -8.25 -5.35 -9.02
CA THR A 138 -7.29 -4.53 -9.78
C THR A 138 -7.66 -4.46 -11.25
N ALA A 139 -8.02 -5.60 -11.87
CA ALA A 139 -8.45 -5.64 -13.26
C ALA A 139 -9.75 -4.84 -13.48
N TRP A 140 -10.70 -4.91 -12.53
CA TRP A 140 -11.89 -4.07 -12.55
C TRP A 140 -11.54 -2.58 -12.50
N GLU A 141 -10.78 -2.16 -11.48
CA GLU A 141 -10.39 -0.76 -11.28
C GLU A 141 -9.66 -0.19 -12.50
N PHE A 142 -8.69 -0.93 -13.03
CA PHE A 142 -7.91 -0.47 -14.18
C PHE A 142 -8.74 -0.46 -15.46
N GLY A 143 -9.55 -1.50 -15.69
CA GLY A 143 -10.46 -1.54 -16.83
C GLY A 143 -11.46 -0.40 -16.82
N ALA A 144 -12.10 -0.17 -15.67
CA ALA A 144 -13.04 0.93 -15.47
C ALA A 144 -12.36 2.30 -15.68
N ASN A 145 -11.17 2.50 -15.11
CA ASN A 145 -10.42 3.74 -15.28
C ASN A 145 -10.04 4.01 -16.73
N ILE A 146 -9.52 3.01 -17.46
CA ILE A 146 -9.13 3.15 -18.87
C ILE A 146 -10.36 3.46 -19.73
N LEU A 147 -11.43 2.67 -19.59
CA LEU A 147 -12.66 2.89 -20.37
C LEU A 147 -13.32 4.23 -20.03
N GLY A 148 -13.30 4.64 -18.76
CA GLY A 148 -13.82 5.93 -18.32
C GLY A 148 -13.06 7.10 -18.95
N GLN A 149 -11.72 7.02 -18.99
CA GLN A 149 -10.90 8.04 -19.65
C GLN A 149 -11.12 8.09 -21.16
N LEU A 150 -11.18 6.94 -21.84
CA LEU A 150 -11.43 6.86 -23.29
C LEU A 150 -12.81 7.44 -23.67
N ASN A 151 -13.82 7.26 -22.81
CA ASN A 151 -15.16 7.79 -23.01
C ASN A 151 -15.36 9.20 -22.41
N ASN A 152 -14.31 9.83 -21.87
CA ASN A 152 -14.38 11.12 -21.16
C ASN A 152 -15.50 11.17 -20.10
N SER A 153 -15.73 10.06 -19.40
CA SER A 153 -16.82 9.89 -18.44
C SER A 153 -16.40 9.03 -17.25
N LEU A 154 -16.58 9.57 -16.05
CA LEU A 154 -16.31 8.86 -14.79
C LEU A 154 -17.47 7.97 -14.34
N THR A 155 -18.66 8.10 -14.93
CA THR A 155 -19.89 7.45 -14.46
C THR A 155 -20.35 6.29 -15.35
N THR A 156 -19.93 6.25 -16.61
CA THR A 156 -20.31 5.19 -17.55
C THR A 156 -19.61 3.86 -17.21
N HIS A 157 -18.37 3.94 -16.73
CA HIS A 157 -17.59 2.80 -16.23
C HIS A 157 -16.98 3.18 -14.87
N PRO A 158 -17.80 3.23 -13.80
CA PRO A 158 -17.35 3.77 -12.53
C PRO A 158 -16.34 2.84 -11.87
N THR A 159 -15.22 3.41 -11.45
CA THR A 159 -14.27 2.74 -10.57
C THR A 159 -14.90 2.53 -9.19
N ILE A 160 -14.40 1.56 -8.42
CA ILE A 160 -14.84 1.34 -7.03
C ILE A 160 -14.56 2.62 -6.21
N SER A 161 -13.44 3.30 -6.47
CA SER A 161 -13.15 4.62 -5.93
C SER A 161 -14.26 5.66 -6.18
N VAL A 162 -14.75 5.78 -7.42
CA VAL A 162 -15.85 6.70 -7.78
C VAL A 162 -17.16 6.29 -7.10
N LEU A 163 -17.42 4.98 -6.95
CA LEU A 163 -18.62 4.49 -6.25
C LEU A 163 -18.59 4.82 -4.75
N ILE A 164 -17.40 4.87 -4.15
CA ILE A 164 -17.20 5.13 -2.72
C ILE A 164 -17.12 6.65 -2.44
N ASP A 165 -16.84 7.49 -3.43
CA ASP A 165 -16.69 8.95 -3.25
C ASP A 165 -17.88 9.61 -2.52
N PRO A 166 -19.16 9.36 -2.86
CA PRO A 166 -20.29 9.97 -2.15
C PRO A 166 -20.32 9.63 -0.66
N LEU A 167 -19.85 8.44 -0.29
CA LEU A 167 -19.72 8.05 1.12
C LEU A 167 -18.59 8.83 1.78
N LEU A 168 -17.44 8.99 1.11
CA LEU A 168 -16.27 9.72 1.61
C LEU A 168 -16.46 11.24 1.67
N ASP A 169 -17.40 11.79 0.91
CA ASP A 169 -17.72 13.22 0.98
C ASP A 169 -18.58 13.56 2.21
N THR A 170 -19.09 12.55 2.94
CA THR A 170 -19.71 12.75 4.24
C THR A 170 -18.67 12.67 5.36
N GLN A 171 -18.82 13.54 6.37
CA GLN A 171 -17.90 13.58 7.52
C GLN A 171 -17.80 12.23 8.24
N LEU A 172 -18.93 11.55 8.43
CA LEU A 172 -18.99 10.24 9.08
C LEU A 172 -18.40 9.13 8.21
N GLY A 173 -18.66 9.15 6.90
CA GLY A 173 -18.11 8.16 5.97
C GLY A 173 -16.59 8.28 5.84
N GLN A 174 -16.07 9.52 5.78
CA GLN A 174 -14.63 9.79 5.80
C GLN A 174 -13.98 9.29 7.09
N ALA A 175 -14.53 9.64 8.25
CA ALA A 175 -13.99 9.20 9.54
C ALA A 175 -14.02 7.66 9.67
N GLY A 176 -15.15 7.03 9.31
CA GLY A 176 -15.27 5.57 9.33
C GLY A 176 -14.27 4.88 8.41
N PHE A 177 -14.07 5.41 7.20
CA PHE A 177 -13.10 4.89 6.25
C PHE A 177 -11.65 5.04 6.77
N VAL A 178 -11.28 6.21 7.29
CA VAL A 178 -9.95 6.46 7.86
C VAL A 178 -9.67 5.51 9.02
N ALA A 179 -10.62 5.32 9.94
CA ALA A 179 -10.47 4.39 11.05
C ALA A 179 -10.20 2.97 10.55
N LEU A 180 -11.04 2.48 9.61
CA LEU A 180 -10.89 1.16 9.03
C LEU A 180 -9.53 1.00 8.33
N TRP A 181 -9.14 1.99 7.52
CA TRP A 181 -7.87 2.02 6.81
C TRP A 181 -6.67 1.96 7.76
N LEU A 182 -6.68 2.74 8.84
CA LEU A 182 -5.62 2.73 9.85
C LEU A 182 -5.56 1.40 10.61
N PHE A 183 -6.70 0.81 10.99
CA PHE A 183 -6.72 -0.49 11.65
C PHE A 183 -6.17 -1.61 10.76
N ILE A 184 -6.53 -1.60 9.48
CA ILE A 184 -5.96 -2.53 8.50
C ILE A 184 -4.44 -2.32 8.40
N GLY A 185 -3.98 -1.07 8.27
CA GLY A 185 -2.56 -0.75 8.20
C GLY A 185 -1.77 -1.20 9.44
N VAL A 186 -2.28 -0.92 10.63
CA VAL A 186 -1.71 -1.38 11.91
C VAL A 186 -1.62 -2.92 11.96
N GLY A 187 -2.66 -3.61 11.50
CA GLY A 187 -2.69 -5.06 11.40
C GLY A 187 -1.65 -5.61 10.42
N LEU A 188 -1.52 -5.00 9.24
CA LEU A 188 -0.54 -5.37 8.22
C LEU A 188 0.90 -5.13 8.65
N LEU A 189 1.15 -4.06 9.42
CA LEU A 189 2.45 -3.79 10.05
C LEU A 189 2.76 -4.73 11.22
N GLY A 190 1.81 -5.58 11.63
CA GLY A 190 1.98 -6.52 12.74
C GLY A 190 2.23 -5.85 14.08
N LEU A 191 1.81 -4.58 14.25
CA LEU A 191 2.00 -3.85 15.51
C LEU A 191 1.10 -4.39 16.64
N TRP A 192 0.10 -5.19 16.28
CA TRP A 192 -0.89 -5.78 17.17
C TRP A 192 -0.55 -7.23 17.57
N GLU A 193 0.74 -7.57 17.70
CA GLU A 193 1.13 -8.88 18.23
C GLU A 193 0.73 -8.98 19.71
N ARG A 194 -0.12 -9.95 20.03
CA ARG A 194 -0.39 -10.36 21.41
C ARG A 194 0.86 -11.07 21.92
N LYS A 195 1.43 -10.59 23.04
CA LYS A 195 2.32 -11.42 23.86
C LYS A 195 1.57 -12.66 24.34
#